data_AF-A0A7V2P5J4-F1
#
_entry.id   AF-A0A7V2P5J4-F1
#
_cell.length_a   1.000
_cell.length_b   1.000
_cell.length_c   1.000
_cell.angle_alpha   90.00
_cell.angle_beta   90.00
_cell.angle_gamma   90.00
#
_symmetry.space_group_name_H-M   'P 1'
#
loop_
_entity.id
_entity.type
_entity.pdbx_description
1 polymer ?
#
loop_
_entity_poly.entity_id
_entity_poly.type
_entity_poly.pdbx_seq_one_letter_code
_entity_poly.pdbx_strand_id
1 'polypeptide(L)'
;MVTINNKETIYKTSGLKLETADIVLVHTKKSLWGWIIRRGTHCYWNHALIVCSPGSPENAYKDALVIDAKTGGTIEMEHLQKYLSRRGKYDIAVKRFEANWFCDCKQSDNLDLRKRICDIAEGEAVIKSKSKPRELLSQVLRQLTIISRFLRRKLFRARKSPNLPWNIRPVQMKAFTCGGFIQWCYYKAITQLAREKRSTKSRIQDIVFNPRAEKRITPYELLTTTPADLANCNKLTWKYIVTDGLIREAPFFGEKKLSASAI
;
A
#
# COMPACT_ATOMS: atom_id res chain seq x y z
N MET A 1 39.13 24.69 8.38
CA MET A 1 38.57 23.48 7.72
C MET A 1 37.52 22.91 8.67
N VAL A 2 36.24 23.19 8.42
CA VAL A 2 35.14 22.80 9.33
C VAL A 2 34.71 21.39 8.98
N THR A 3 35.04 20.42 9.82
CA THR A 3 34.59 19.04 9.70
C THR A 3 33.11 18.99 10.09
N ILE A 4 32.23 19.16 9.11
CA ILE A 4 30.80 18.95 9.32
C ILE A 4 30.62 17.45 9.58
N ASN A 5 30.36 17.10 10.84
CA ASN A 5 30.05 15.74 11.28
C ASN A 5 28.68 15.34 10.68
N ASN A 6 28.72 14.85 9.45
CA ASN A 6 27.58 14.65 8.54
C ASN A 6 26.74 13.39 8.86
N LYS A 7 26.85 12.82 10.06
CA LYS A 7 26.29 11.49 10.37
C LYS A 7 24.93 11.51 11.06
N GLU A 8 24.47 12.65 11.54
CA GLU A 8 23.21 12.75 12.26
C GLU A 8 22.48 14.03 11.88
N THR A 9 22.04 14.16 10.61
CA THR A 9 20.76 14.84 10.38
C THR A 9 19.69 13.98 11.01
N ILE A 10 19.58 14.10 12.33
CA ILE A 10 18.47 13.64 13.15
C ILE A 10 17.26 14.24 12.48
N TYR A 11 16.48 13.38 11.84
CA TYR A 11 15.09 13.68 11.57
C TYR A 11 14.54 14.27 12.87
N LYS A 12 14.16 15.55 12.89
CA LYS A 12 13.24 16.04 13.92
C LYS A 12 11.92 15.33 13.63
N THR A 13 11.84 14.06 14.01
CA THR A 13 10.72 13.13 13.83
C THR A 13 9.52 13.52 14.68
N SER A 14 9.68 14.51 15.56
CA SER A 14 8.71 14.99 16.54
C SER A 14 7.39 15.53 15.96
N GLY A 15 7.17 15.49 14.64
CA GLY A 15 5.90 15.88 14.01
C GLY A 15 5.09 14.73 13.38
N LEU A 16 5.64 13.51 13.33
CA LEU A 16 5.12 12.50 12.42
C LEU A 16 4.36 11.41 13.15
N LYS A 17 3.04 11.49 13.07
CA LYS A 17 2.13 10.59 13.75
C LYS A 17 1.58 9.56 12.76
N LEU A 18 2.28 8.44 12.64
CA LEU A 18 1.76 7.27 11.95
C LEU A 18 0.58 6.67 12.73
N GLU A 19 -0.35 6.05 12.02
CA GLU A 19 -1.46 5.31 12.58
C GLU A 19 -1.55 3.91 11.98
N THR A 20 -2.11 2.97 12.73
CA THR A 20 -2.47 1.65 12.22
C THR A 20 -3.39 1.78 11.01
N ALA A 21 -3.14 0.94 10.00
CA ALA A 21 -3.74 0.96 8.67
C ALA A 21 -3.36 2.16 7.78
N ASP A 22 -2.39 3.00 8.16
CA ASP A 22 -1.84 3.97 7.21
C ASP A 22 -1.24 3.26 5.99
N ILE A 23 -1.44 3.85 4.81
CA ILE A 23 -0.94 3.33 3.53
C ILE A 23 0.36 4.04 3.21
N VAL A 24 1.45 3.28 3.14
CA VAL A 24 2.77 3.79 2.79
C VAL A 24 3.02 3.53 1.32
N LEU A 25 3.13 4.60 0.53
CA LEU A 25 3.54 4.54 -0.86
C LEU A 25 5.05 4.70 -0.96
N VAL A 26 5.68 3.87 -1.78
CA VAL A 26 7.13 3.86 -1.94
C VAL A 26 7.49 4.08 -3.40
N HIS A 27 8.46 4.96 -3.62
CA HIS A 27 9.16 5.11 -4.89
C HIS A 27 10.55 4.50 -4.75
N THR A 28 10.82 3.42 -5.49
CA THR A 28 12.19 2.88 -5.59
C THR A 28 12.96 3.59 -6.71
N LYS A 29 13.97 4.39 -6.34
CA LYS A 29 14.91 5.06 -7.25
C LYS A 29 15.78 4.03 -7.97
N LYS A 30 16.15 4.35 -9.22
CA LYS A 30 17.06 3.53 -10.07
C LYS A 30 16.65 2.05 -10.26
N SER A 31 15.40 1.68 -9.93
CA SER A 31 14.87 0.34 -10.17
C SER A 31 14.28 0.27 -11.57
N LEU A 32 14.80 -0.64 -12.41
CA LEU A 32 14.27 -0.90 -13.75
C LEU A 32 12.79 -1.32 -13.70
N TRP A 33 12.45 -2.24 -12.79
CA TRP A 33 11.07 -2.65 -12.53
C TRP A 33 10.20 -1.48 -12.07
N GLY A 34 10.75 -0.66 -11.17
CA GLY A 34 10.11 0.56 -10.73
C GLY A 34 9.80 1.50 -11.90
N TRP A 35 10.74 1.67 -12.83
CA TRP A 35 10.56 2.49 -14.03
C TRP A 35 9.45 1.96 -14.94
N ILE A 36 9.40 0.65 -15.17
CA ILE A 36 8.34 0.01 -15.98
C ILE A 36 6.96 0.25 -15.36
N ILE A 37 6.81 0.03 -14.05
CA ILE A 37 5.53 0.23 -13.35
C ILE A 37 5.08 1.68 -13.49
N ARG A 38 5.97 2.65 -13.18
CA ARG A 38 5.65 4.08 -13.28
C ARG A 38 5.23 4.49 -14.68
N ARG A 39 5.91 3.96 -15.71
CA ARG A 39 5.56 4.25 -17.11
C ARG A 39 4.23 3.61 -17.51
N GLY A 40 3.92 2.42 -16.98
CA GLY A 40 2.63 1.75 -17.22
C GLY A 40 1.46 2.44 -16.54
N THR A 41 1.64 2.89 -15.30
CA THR A 41 0.57 3.46 -14.46
C THR A 41 0.50 4.99 -14.50
N HIS A 42 1.48 5.66 -15.14
CA HIS A 42 1.63 7.11 -15.13
C HIS A 42 1.65 7.70 -13.70
N CYS A 43 2.25 6.98 -12.76
CA CYS A 43 2.32 7.36 -11.35
C CYS A 43 3.77 7.36 -10.87
N TYR A 44 4.11 8.28 -9.97
CA TYR A 44 5.42 8.35 -9.33
C TYR A 44 5.68 7.16 -8.39
N TRP A 45 4.65 6.69 -7.70
CA TRP A 45 4.70 5.61 -6.72
C TRP A 45 4.63 4.25 -7.42
N ASN A 46 5.56 3.34 -7.08
CA ASN A 46 5.65 2.03 -7.71
C ASN A 46 5.42 0.86 -6.75
N HIS A 47 5.30 1.14 -5.46
CA HIS A 47 5.07 0.13 -4.44
C HIS A 47 4.20 0.68 -3.31
N ALA A 48 3.58 -0.21 -2.55
CA ALA A 48 2.68 0.15 -1.44
C ALA A 48 2.80 -0.86 -0.29
N LEU A 49 2.73 -0.36 0.94
CA LEU A 49 2.79 -1.09 2.20
C LEU A 49 1.65 -0.61 3.10
N ILE A 50 1.35 -1.39 4.14
CA ILE A 50 0.39 -0.98 5.19
C ILE A 50 1.07 -0.96 6.55
N VAL A 51 0.83 0.09 7.35
CA VAL A 51 1.31 0.21 8.73
C VAL A 51 0.44 -0.65 9.64
N CYS A 52 1.05 -1.57 10.38
CA CYS A 52 0.36 -2.41 11.36
C CYS A 52 0.60 -1.94 12.79
N SER A 53 1.83 -1.56 13.10
CA SER A 53 2.19 -0.94 14.37
C SER A 53 2.85 0.40 14.11
N PRO A 54 2.31 1.54 14.56
CA PRO A 54 2.85 2.87 14.28
C PRO A 54 4.10 3.27 15.10
N GLY A 55 4.63 2.38 15.95
CA GLY A 55 5.75 2.69 16.83
C GLY A 55 5.38 3.62 18.00
N SER A 56 6.34 3.86 18.89
CA SER A 56 6.17 4.82 20.00
C SER A 56 6.20 6.27 19.49
N PRO A 57 5.55 7.26 20.14
CA PRO A 57 5.57 8.65 19.68
C PRO A 57 6.97 9.24 19.51
N GLU A 58 7.92 8.82 20.35
CA GLU A 58 9.32 9.28 20.32
C GLU A 58 10.11 8.66 19.16
N ASN A 59 9.77 7.42 18.77
CA ASN A 59 10.50 6.63 17.78
C ASN A 59 9.58 6.04 16.70
N ALA A 60 8.54 6.78 16.31
CA ALA A 60 7.43 6.27 15.50
C ALA A 60 7.92 5.52 14.25
N TYR A 61 8.98 5.99 13.61
CA TYR A 61 9.54 5.34 12.42
C TYR A 61 10.46 4.16 12.64
N LYS A 62 11.27 4.23 13.71
CA LYS A 62 12.25 3.19 14.00
C LYS A 62 11.52 1.90 14.37
N ASP A 63 10.44 2.06 15.12
CA ASP A 63 9.68 0.96 15.68
C ASP A 63 8.43 0.63 14.87
N ALA A 64 8.05 1.45 13.87
CA ALA A 64 6.91 1.15 13.02
C ALA A 64 7.10 -0.14 12.23
N LEU A 65 6.12 -1.04 12.35
CA LEU A 65 6.03 -2.27 11.58
C LEU A 65 5.07 -2.08 10.42
N VAL A 66 5.53 -2.46 9.24
CA VAL A 66 4.77 -2.43 7.99
C VAL A 66 4.70 -3.82 7.40
N ILE A 67 3.60 -4.12 6.71
CA ILE A 67 3.45 -5.34 5.92
C ILE A 67 3.68 -5.02 4.45
N ASP A 68 4.62 -5.75 3.86
CA ASP A 68 5.04 -5.63 2.47
C ASP A 68 4.62 -6.86 1.66
N ALA A 69 3.68 -6.67 0.74
CA ALA A 69 3.41 -7.61 -0.33
C ALA A 69 4.42 -7.46 -1.47
N LYS A 70 5.51 -8.24 -1.42
CA LYS A 70 6.57 -8.23 -2.43
C LYS A 70 6.05 -8.73 -3.77
N THR A 71 6.69 -8.28 -4.85
CA THR A 71 6.40 -8.72 -6.22
C THR A 71 6.66 -10.22 -6.46
N GLY A 72 7.42 -10.89 -5.58
CA GLY A 72 7.58 -12.33 -5.56
C GLY A 72 6.36 -13.11 -5.06
N GLY A 73 5.34 -12.42 -4.54
CA GLY A 73 4.16 -13.02 -3.92
C GLY A 73 4.37 -13.37 -2.44
N THR A 74 5.53 -13.08 -1.88
CA THR A 74 5.76 -13.14 -0.43
C THR A 74 5.16 -11.91 0.23
N ILE A 75 4.59 -12.11 1.42
CA ILE A 75 4.09 -11.04 2.27
C ILE A 75 4.96 -11.07 3.52
N GLU A 76 5.61 -9.97 3.82
CA GLU A 76 6.66 -9.89 4.86
C GLU A 76 6.36 -8.73 5.79
N MET A 77 6.51 -8.94 7.10
CA MET A 77 6.49 -7.87 8.08
C MET A 77 7.91 -7.31 8.23
N GLU A 78 8.07 -5.99 8.09
CA GLU A 78 9.35 -5.30 8.13
C GLU A 78 9.25 -4.00 8.94
N HIS A 79 10.37 -3.51 9.47
CA HIS A 79 10.43 -2.16 10.03
C HIS A 79 10.42 -1.11 8.92
N LEU A 80 9.63 -0.05 9.08
CA LEU A 80 9.58 1.08 8.15
C LEU A 80 10.95 1.78 8.02
N GLN A 81 11.74 1.75 9.09
CA GLN A 81 13.13 2.22 9.13
C GLN A 81 14.00 1.65 7.99
N LYS A 82 13.72 0.43 7.50
CA LYS A 82 14.42 -0.18 6.37
C LYS A 82 14.34 0.67 5.10
N TYR A 83 13.23 1.38 4.89
CA TYR A 83 13.02 2.26 3.75
C TYR A 83 13.63 3.64 4.02
N LEU A 84 13.40 4.19 5.21
CA LEU A 84 13.84 5.54 5.58
C LEU A 84 15.36 5.67 5.72
N SER A 85 16.04 4.63 6.21
CA SER A 85 17.51 4.61 6.34
C SER A 85 18.24 4.67 4.98
N ARG A 86 17.54 4.40 3.86
CA ARG A 86 18.10 4.34 2.52
C ARG A 86 17.58 5.46 1.63
N ARG A 87 17.74 6.72 2.07
CA ARG A 87 17.25 7.94 1.38
C ARG A 87 17.61 8.06 -0.11
N GLY A 88 18.80 7.58 -0.50
CA GLY A 88 19.24 7.58 -1.91
C GLY A 88 18.55 6.51 -2.78
N LYS A 89 17.78 5.60 -2.16
CA LYS A 89 17.11 4.48 -2.82
C LYS A 89 15.58 4.62 -2.78
N TYR A 90 15.02 5.20 -1.72
CA TYR A 90 13.58 5.27 -1.55
C TYR A 90 13.11 6.69 -1.25
N ASP A 91 12.00 7.07 -1.87
CA ASP A 91 11.11 8.11 -1.36
C ASP A 91 9.84 7.44 -0.86
N ILE A 92 9.22 8.05 0.15
CA ILE A 92 8.07 7.49 0.85
C ILE A 92 6.99 8.55 0.92
N ALA A 93 5.74 8.15 0.82
CA ALA A 93 4.62 8.98 1.23
C ALA A 93 3.61 8.18 2.03
N VAL A 94 2.84 8.87 2.86
CA VAL A 94 1.82 8.28 3.71
C VAL A 94 0.48 8.84 3.31
N LYS A 95 -0.48 7.95 3.03
CA LYS A 95 -1.89 8.27 2.85
C LYS A 95 -2.71 7.59 3.94
N ARG A 96 -3.81 8.23 4.33
CA ARG A 96 -4.72 7.76 5.37
C ARG A 96 -6.15 7.77 4.89
N PHE A 97 -6.90 6.73 5.23
CA PHE A 97 -8.36 6.72 5.05
C PHE A 97 -9.01 7.42 6.25
N GLU A 98 -9.82 8.46 5.99
CA GLU A 98 -10.34 9.34 7.05
C GLU A 98 -11.85 9.57 6.99
N ALA A 99 -12.62 8.58 6.53
CA ALA A 99 -14.07 8.68 6.64
C ALA A 99 -14.49 8.86 8.10
N ASN A 100 -15.51 9.68 8.37
CA ASN A 100 -15.95 9.98 9.74
C ASN A 100 -16.24 8.70 10.55
N TRP A 101 -16.92 7.75 9.91
CA TRP A 101 -17.25 6.46 10.52
C TRP A 101 -16.03 5.56 10.76
N PHE A 102 -14.87 5.89 10.17
CA PHE A 102 -13.59 5.20 10.35
C PHE A 102 -12.70 5.88 11.41
N CYS A 103 -12.86 7.19 11.61
CA CYS A 103 -12.04 8.02 12.50
C CYS A 103 -12.59 8.17 13.91
N ASP A 104 -13.85 7.83 14.17
CA ASP A 104 -14.50 8.06 15.47
C ASP A 104 -13.86 7.23 16.59
N CYS A 105 -12.78 7.76 17.17
CA CYS A 105 -12.00 7.17 18.26
C CYS A 105 -12.78 7.10 19.58
N LYS A 106 -13.95 7.75 19.66
CA LYS A 106 -14.87 7.69 20.80
C LYS A 106 -15.75 6.44 20.80
N GLN A 107 -15.81 5.71 19.69
CA GLN A 107 -16.38 4.36 19.66
C GLN A 107 -15.22 3.36 19.67
N SER A 108 -15.15 2.53 20.71
CA SER A 108 -14.23 1.37 20.81
C SER A 108 -14.18 0.52 19.53
N ASP A 109 -15.26 0.57 18.74
CA ASP A 109 -15.48 -0.11 17.47
C ASP A 109 -14.57 0.31 16.30
N ASN A 110 -13.93 1.48 16.31
CA ASN A 110 -13.13 1.94 15.17
C ASN A 110 -11.64 1.61 15.26
N LEU A 111 -11.10 1.59 16.49
CA LEU A 111 -9.81 0.96 16.75
C LEU A 111 -9.84 -0.52 16.32
N ASP A 112 -10.98 -1.16 16.51
CA ASP A 112 -11.23 -2.54 16.08
C ASP A 112 -11.10 -2.69 14.56
N LEU A 113 -11.60 -1.76 13.74
CA LEU A 113 -11.47 -1.90 12.27
C LEU A 113 -10.03 -1.75 11.78
N ARG A 114 -9.29 -0.73 12.24
CA ARG A 114 -7.88 -0.54 11.87
C ARG A 114 -7.05 -1.76 12.28
N LYS A 115 -7.25 -2.23 13.52
CA LYS A 115 -6.61 -3.44 14.02
C LYS A 115 -6.97 -4.67 13.17
N ARG A 116 -8.24 -4.88 12.84
CA ARG A 116 -8.68 -5.99 11.97
C ARG A 116 -8.07 -5.96 10.58
N ILE A 117 -7.92 -4.78 9.98
CA ILE A 117 -7.21 -4.66 8.69
C ILE A 117 -5.79 -5.22 8.82
N CYS A 118 -5.12 -4.92 9.92
CA CYS A 118 -3.78 -5.41 10.22
C CYS A 118 -3.78 -6.88 10.60
N ASP A 119 -4.71 -7.37 11.42
CA ASP A 119 -4.85 -8.81 11.75
C ASP A 119 -5.03 -9.66 10.46
N ILE A 120 -5.83 -9.16 9.50
CA ILE A 120 -5.99 -9.79 8.19
C ILE A 120 -4.68 -9.77 7.41
N ALA A 121 -3.97 -8.64 7.40
CA ALA A 121 -2.69 -8.51 6.71
C ALA A 121 -1.61 -9.43 7.33
N GLU A 122 -1.56 -9.53 8.64
CA GLU A 122 -0.66 -10.41 9.40
C GLU A 122 -0.97 -11.89 9.15
N GLY A 123 -2.25 -12.26 9.14
CA GLY A 123 -2.69 -13.62 8.81
C GLY A 123 -2.28 -14.07 7.41
N GLU A 124 -2.06 -13.14 6.48
CA GLU A 124 -1.53 -13.42 5.14
C GLU A 124 0.01 -13.41 5.09
N ALA A 125 0.68 -12.70 6.01
CA ALA A 125 2.15 -12.60 6.09
C ALA A 125 2.84 -13.89 6.59
N VAL A 126 2.14 -14.75 7.32
CA VAL A 126 2.70 -15.97 7.95
C VAL A 126 2.98 -17.09 6.92
N ILE A 127 2.62 -16.94 5.65
CA ILE A 127 2.74 -18.00 4.65
C ILE A 127 4.10 -17.89 3.93
N LYS A 128 5.19 -18.28 4.60
CA LYS A 128 6.43 -18.70 3.92
C LYS A 128 6.63 -20.21 4.05
N SER A 129 6.19 -20.90 3.00
CA SER A 129 6.62 -22.25 2.67
C SER A 129 8.07 -22.21 2.21
N LYS A 130 8.92 -23.03 2.83
CA LYS A 130 10.35 -23.19 2.54
C LYS A 130 10.55 -23.50 1.05
N SER A 131 11.14 -22.58 0.31
CA SER A 131 11.32 -22.65 -1.15
C SER A 131 12.37 -23.69 -1.57
N LYS A 132 12.10 -24.40 -2.67
CA LYS A 132 13.12 -24.98 -3.57
C LYS A 132 13.49 -23.95 -4.66
N PRO A 133 14.71 -24.00 -5.25
CA PRO A 133 15.26 -22.98 -6.16
C PRO A 133 14.54 -22.74 -7.51
N ARG A 134 13.42 -23.43 -7.80
CA ARG A 134 12.59 -23.19 -9.00
C ARG A 134 11.80 -21.87 -8.95
N GLU A 135 11.87 -21.12 -7.84
CA GLU A 135 11.07 -19.90 -7.63
C GLU A 135 11.55 -18.67 -8.40
N LEU A 136 12.84 -18.54 -8.69
CA LEU A 136 13.35 -17.32 -9.33
C LEU A 136 12.85 -17.17 -10.77
N LEU A 137 12.79 -18.28 -11.52
CA LEU A 137 12.23 -18.31 -12.88
C LEU A 137 10.72 -18.09 -12.87
N SER A 138 10.00 -18.66 -11.89
CA SER A 138 8.57 -18.48 -11.75
C SER A 138 8.20 -17.04 -11.35
N GLN A 139 9.03 -16.36 -10.55
CA GLN A 139 8.88 -14.95 -10.21
C GLN A 139 9.00 -14.03 -11.42
N VAL A 140 10.01 -14.25 -12.28
CA VAL A 140 10.18 -13.47 -13.52
C VAL A 140 9.00 -13.71 -14.47
N LEU A 141 8.63 -14.97 -14.71
CA LEU A 141 7.48 -15.32 -15.56
C LEU A 141 6.17 -14.72 -15.03
N ARG A 142 6.00 -14.71 -13.71
CA ARG A 142 4.84 -14.12 -13.02
C ARG A 142 4.75 -12.62 -13.28
N GLN A 143 5.86 -11.90 -13.13
CA GLN A 143 5.92 -10.46 -13.39
C GLN A 143 5.71 -10.13 -14.87
N LEU A 144 6.31 -10.90 -15.78
CA LEU A 144 6.06 -10.78 -17.21
C LEU A 144 4.60 -11.05 -17.55
N THR A 145 3.93 -11.97 -16.86
CA THR A 145 2.49 -12.24 -17.06
C THR A 145 1.62 -11.07 -16.59
N ILE A 146 1.96 -10.40 -15.49
CA ILE A 146 1.23 -9.21 -15.02
C ILE A 146 1.38 -8.08 -16.05
N ILE A 147 2.61 -7.84 -16.52
CA ILE A 147 2.91 -6.80 -17.50
C ILE A 147 2.26 -7.12 -18.84
N SER A 148 2.36 -8.35 -19.33
CA SER A 148 1.73 -8.76 -20.58
C SER A 148 0.22 -8.64 -20.49
N ARG A 149 -0.40 -8.95 -19.35
CA ARG A 149 -1.84 -8.71 -19.12
C ARG A 149 -2.18 -7.23 -19.08
N PHE A 150 -1.35 -6.40 -18.44
CA PHE A 150 -1.55 -4.96 -18.40
C PHE A 150 -1.43 -4.34 -19.79
N LEU A 151 -0.37 -4.66 -20.53
CA LEU A 151 -0.16 -4.28 -21.93
C LEU A 151 -1.27 -4.81 -22.83
N ARG A 152 -1.63 -6.08 -22.71
CA ARG A 152 -2.70 -6.71 -23.48
C ARG A 152 -4.05 -6.06 -23.18
N ARG A 153 -4.30 -5.58 -21.98
CA ARG A 153 -5.53 -4.84 -21.66
C ARG A 153 -5.51 -3.44 -22.26
N LYS A 154 -4.37 -2.75 -22.16
CA LYS A 154 -4.19 -1.44 -22.78
C LYS A 154 -4.36 -1.52 -24.31
N LEU A 155 -3.86 -2.59 -24.93
CA LEU A 155 -3.90 -2.83 -26.38
C LEU A 155 -5.22 -3.44 -26.88
N PHE A 156 -5.70 -4.51 -26.25
CA PHE A 156 -6.78 -5.34 -26.81
C PHE A 156 -8.16 -5.10 -26.18
N ARG A 157 -8.33 -4.13 -25.27
CA ARG A 157 -9.61 -3.85 -24.57
C ARG A 157 -10.32 -5.12 -24.04
N ALA A 158 -9.57 -6.18 -23.72
CA ALA A 158 -10.12 -7.46 -23.31
C ALA A 158 -10.77 -7.31 -21.91
N ARG A 159 -12.09 -7.11 -21.92
CA ARG A 159 -12.91 -6.67 -20.78
C ARG A 159 -13.43 -7.79 -19.88
N LYS A 160 -13.25 -9.06 -20.22
CA LYS A 160 -13.73 -10.15 -19.36
C LYS A 160 -12.72 -10.41 -18.23
N SER A 161 -12.99 -9.79 -17.08
CA SER A 161 -12.31 -10.13 -15.82
C SER A 161 -12.60 -11.60 -15.49
N PRO A 162 -11.59 -12.41 -15.13
CA PRO A 162 -11.83 -13.80 -14.77
C PRO A 162 -12.72 -13.85 -13.52
N ASN A 163 -13.67 -14.79 -13.50
CA ASN A 163 -14.46 -15.07 -12.30
C ASN A 163 -13.56 -15.76 -11.27
N LEU A 164 -13.15 -15.01 -10.26
CA LEU A 164 -12.39 -15.54 -9.13
C LEU A 164 -13.32 -15.77 -7.94
N PRO A 165 -13.14 -16.88 -7.20
CA PRO A 165 -13.96 -17.16 -6.03
C PRO A 165 -13.52 -16.28 -4.84
N TRP A 166 -14.45 -15.91 -3.97
CA TRP A 166 -14.20 -15.01 -2.82
C TRP A 166 -13.35 -15.61 -1.69
N ASN A 167 -13.14 -16.93 -1.73
CA ASN A 167 -12.29 -17.68 -0.82
C ASN A 167 -10.82 -17.75 -1.28
N ILE A 168 -10.49 -17.16 -2.45
CA ILE A 168 -9.10 -17.11 -2.92
C ILE A 168 -8.27 -16.27 -1.96
N ARG A 169 -7.12 -16.79 -1.53
CA ARG A 169 -6.15 -15.97 -0.78
C ARG A 169 -5.33 -15.11 -1.75
N PRO A 170 -4.96 -13.87 -1.40
CA PRO A 170 -4.02 -13.07 -2.18
C PRO A 170 -2.77 -13.86 -2.53
N VAL A 171 -2.15 -14.56 -1.57
CA VAL A 171 -0.94 -15.36 -1.80
C VAL A 171 -1.11 -16.45 -2.86
N GLN A 172 -2.32 -17.00 -3.01
CA GLN A 172 -2.64 -18.03 -4.01
C GLN A 172 -2.81 -17.44 -5.41
N MET A 173 -3.11 -16.15 -5.53
CA MET A 173 -3.14 -15.49 -6.82
C MET A 173 -1.72 -15.32 -7.32
N LYS A 174 -1.41 -15.94 -8.46
CA LYS A 174 -0.16 -15.71 -9.20
C LYS A 174 -0.01 -14.25 -9.71
N ALA A 175 -0.86 -13.28 -9.36
CA ALA A 175 -0.82 -11.97 -10.00
C ALA A 175 -1.45 -10.81 -9.19
N PHE A 176 -1.50 -10.90 -7.86
CA PHE A 176 -1.92 -9.73 -7.08
C PHE A 176 -0.81 -8.68 -7.01
N THR A 177 -1.21 -7.42 -6.95
CA THR A 177 -0.32 -6.26 -6.80
C THR A 177 -0.24 -5.86 -5.33
N CYS A 178 0.81 -5.15 -4.91
CA CYS A 178 0.94 -4.67 -3.54
C CYS A 178 -0.24 -3.77 -3.12
N GLY A 179 -0.72 -2.91 -4.01
CA GLY A 179 -1.95 -2.15 -3.77
C GLY A 179 -3.20 -3.03 -3.68
N GLY A 180 -3.25 -4.12 -4.46
CA GLY A 180 -4.35 -5.08 -4.44
C GLY A 180 -4.45 -5.84 -3.13
N PHE A 181 -3.30 -6.15 -2.52
CA PHE A 181 -3.24 -6.71 -1.17
C PHE A 181 -3.83 -5.75 -0.14
N ILE A 182 -3.39 -4.49 -0.13
CA ILE A 182 -3.93 -3.47 0.80
C ILE A 182 -5.45 -3.32 0.62
N GLN A 183 -5.92 -3.15 -0.61
CA GLN A 183 -7.34 -3.09 -0.93
C GLN A 183 -8.12 -4.30 -0.41
N TRP A 184 -7.54 -5.49 -0.52
CA TRP A 184 -8.15 -6.73 -0.04
C TRP A 184 -8.26 -6.76 1.48
N CYS A 185 -7.24 -6.32 2.22
CA CYS A 185 -7.27 -6.23 3.68
C CYS A 185 -8.40 -5.32 4.16
N TYR A 186 -8.52 -4.11 3.58
CA TYR A 186 -9.64 -3.20 3.86
C TYR A 186 -11.00 -3.86 3.59
N TYR A 187 -11.15 -4.48 2.41
CA TYR A 187 -12.39 -5.15 2.03
C TYR A 187 -12.77 -6.29 2.97
N LYS A 188 -11.81 -7.16 3.30
CA LYS A 188 -12.07 -8.28 4.22
C LYS A 188 -12.45 -7.78 5.61
N ALA A 189 -11.76 -6.78 6.14
CA ALA A 189 -12.03 -6.24 7.47
C ALA A 189 -13.45 -5.69 7.58
N ILE A 190 -13.89 -4.87 6.61
CA ILE A 190 -15.24 -4.31 6.65
C ILE A 190 -16.31 -5.38 6.43
N THR A 191 -16.05 -6.37 5.57
CA THR A 191 -17.04 -7.43 5.30
C THR A 191 -17.20 -8.36 6.50
N GLN A 192 -16.13 -8.60 7.25
CA GLN A 192 -16.19 -9.33 8.52
C GLN A 192 -17.00 -8.54 9.54
N LEU A 193 -16.69 -7.24 9.72
CA LEU A 193 -17.46 -6.36 10.62
C LEU A 193 -18.94 -6.27 10.22
N ALA A 194 -19.25 -6.25 8.92
CA ALA A 194 -20.62 -6.22 8.41
C ALA A 194 -21.42 -7.48 8.77
N ARG A 195 -20.77 -8.65 8.79
CA ARG A 195 -21.39 -9.92 9.21
C ARG A 195 -21.70 -9.91 10.70
N GLU A 196 -20.83 -9.32 11.49
CA GLU A 196 -20.98 -9.23 12.94
C GLU A 196 -22.09 -8.23 13.35
N LYS A 197 -22.18 -7.06 12.69
CA LYS A 197 -23.01 -5.93 13.16
C LYS A 197 -24.29 -5.64 12.36
N ARG A 198 -24.66 -6.48 11.39
CA ARG A 198 -25.89 -6.37 10.54
C ARG A 198 -26.17 -5.01 9.86
N SER A 199 -25.27 -4.02 9.86
CA SER A 199 -25.57 -2.62 9.42
C SER A 199 -24.51 -1.96 8.51
N THR A 200 -23.49 -2.68 8.05
CA THR A 200 -22.29 -2.05 7.44
C THR A 200 -22.23 -2.11 5.90
N LYS A 201 -23.31 -2.54 5.21
CA LYS A 201 -23.27 -2.75 3.74
C LYS A 201 -23.01 -1.47 2.94
N SER A 202 -23.53 -0.32 3.37
CA SER A 202 -23.32 0.96 2.68
C SER A 202 -21.86 1.42 2.70
N ARG A 203 -21.10 1.08 3.75
CA ARG A 203 -19.71 1.51 3.96
C ARG A 203 -18.68 0.76 3.11
N ILE A 204 -19.08 -0.33 2.44
CA ILE A 204 -18.16 -1.12 1.61
C ILE A 204 -17.66 -0.28 0.43
N GLN A 205 -18.49 0.59 -0.16
CA GLN A 205 -18.08 1.40 -1.31
C GLN A 205 -17.05 2.47 -0.95
N ASP A 206 -17.08 2.96 0.29
CA ASP A 206 -16.18 4.00 0.79
C ASP A 206 -14.72 3.51 0.90
N ILE A 207 -14.51 2.20 1.03
CA ILE A 207 -13.17 1.60 1.14
C ILE A 207 -12.67 1.00 -0.18
N VAL A 208 -13.43 1.15 -1.27
CA VAL A 208 -12.99 0.74 -2.61
C VAL A 208 -12.16 1.87 -3.20
N PHE A 209 -10.85 1.68 -3.24
CA PHE A 209 -9.87 2.65 -3.76
C PHE A 209 -9.63 2.51 -5.26
N ASN A 210 -9.86 1.32 -5.81
CA ASN A 210 -9.78 1.10 -7.26
C ASN A 210 -11.07 1.57 -7.94
N PRO A 211 -11.02 2.62 -8.80
CA PRO A 211 -12.22 3.15 -9.47
C PRO A 211 -12.92 2.12 -10.36
N ARG A 212 -12.19 1.10 -10.84
CA ARG A 212 -12.76 0.02 -11.65
C ARG A 212 -13.65 -0.92 -10.83
N ALA A 213 -13.40 -1.04 -9.53
CA ALA A 213 -14.17 -1.89 -8.63
C ALA A 213 -15.44 -1.20 -8.09
N GLU A 214 -15.60 0.11 -8.26
CA GLU A 214 -16.74 0.86 -7.73
C GLU A 214 -18.08 0.41 -8.34
N LYS A 215 -18.10 0.11 -9.65
CA LYS A 215 -19.30 -0.38 -10.33
C LYS A 215 -19.67 -1.81 -9.93
N ARG A 216 -18.66 -2.65 -9.73
CA ARG A 216 -18.82 -4.07 -9.39
C ARG A 216 -17.61 -4.55 -8.63
N ILE A 217 -17.81 -4.81 -7.35
CA ILE A 217 -16.77 -5.36 -6.49
C ILE A 217 -16.61 -6.85 -6.81
N THR A 218 -15.43 -7.23 -7.29
CA THR A 218 -15.04 -8.63 -7.47
C THR A 218 -13.65 -8.83 -6.87
N PRO A 219 -13.27 -10.05 -6.45
CA PRO A 219 -11.91 -10.32 -5.96
C PRO A 219 -10.85 -9.88 -6.98
N TYR A 220 -11.15 -10.10 -8.25
CA TYR A 220 -10.27 -9.73 -9.34
C TYR A 220 -10.01 -8.21 -9.39
N GLU A 221 -11.07 -7.39 -9.37
CA GLU A 221 -10.90 -5.94 -9.41
C GLU A 221 -10.17 -5.43 -8.18
N LEU A 222 -10.49 -5.95 -6.98
CA LEU A 222 -9.81 -5.58 -5.74
C LEU A 222 -8.32 -5.91 -5.77
N LEU A 223 -7.94 -7.10 -6.26
CA LEU A 223 -6.54 -7.57 -6.26
C LEU A 223 -5.70 -6.95 -7.40
N THR A 224 -6.32 -6.21 -8.31
CA THR A 224 -5.64 -5.43 -9.35
C THR A 224 -5.50 -3.94 -9.03
N THR A 225 -5.79 -3.52 -7.79
CA THR A 225 -5.55 -2.15 -7.32
C THR A 225 -4.05 -1.84 -7.35
N THR A 226 -3.64 -0.87 -8.15
CA THR A 226 -2.24 -0.47 -8.26
C THR A 226 -1.86 0.57 -7.20
N PRO A 227 -0.56 0.79 -6.93
CA PRO A 227 -0.12 1.96 -6.16
C PRO A 227 -0.61 3.29 -6.72
N ALA A 228 -0.85 3.38 -8.04
CA ALA A 228 -1.42 4.56 -8.67
C ALA A 228 -2.90 4.78 -8.29
N ASP A 229 -3.67 3.69 -8.21
CA ASP A 229 -5.07 3.77 -7.74
C ASP A 229 -5.10 4.30 -6.29
N LEU A 230 -4.22 3.82 -5.41
CA LEU A 230 -4.11 4.32 -4.03
C LEU A 230 -3.64 5.78 -3.96
N ALA A 231 -2.64 6.16 -4.75
CA ALA A 231 -2.12 7.52 -4.78
C ALA A 231 -3.18 8.54 -5.25
N ASN A 232 -3.95 8.18 -6.28
CA ASN A 232 -4.95 9.03 -6.91
C ASN A 232 -6.34 8.94 -6.27
N CYS A 233 -6.54 8.06 -5.29
CA CYS A 233 -7.82 7.92 -4.60
C CYS A 233 -8.12 9.17 -3.75
N ASN A 234 -9.28 9.78 -3.99
CA ASN A 234 -9.79 10.94 -3.25
C ASN A 234 -10.34 10.57 -1.87
N LYS A 235 -10.61 9.29 -1.60
CA LYS A 235 -11.02 8.78 -0.28
C LYS A 235 -9.85 8.70 0.71
N LEU A 236 -8.62 8.90 0.22
CA LEU A 236 -7.38 8.81 0.98
C LEU A 236 -6.70 10.18 1.04
N THR A 237 -6.47 10.68 2.25
CA THR A 237 -5.80 11.96 2.53
C THR A 237 -4.29 11.78 2.58
N TRP A 238 -3.53 12.68 1.96
CA TRP A 238 -2.07 12.71 2.12
C TRP A 238 -1.70 13.22 3.52
N LYS A 239 -0.73 12.58 4.16
CA LYS A 239 -0.23 12.99 5.48
C LYS A 239 1.19 13.51 5.39
N TYR A 240 2.07 12.69 4.82
CA TYR A 240 3.51 12.96 4.85
C TYR A 240 4.17 12.51 3.56
N ILE A 241 5.23 13.22 3.17
CA ILE A 241 6.13 12.85 2.08
C ILE A 241 7.56 12.94 2.61
N VAL A 242 8.32 11.87 2.44
CA VAL A 242 9.74 11.78 2.77
C VAL A 242 10.54 11.61 1.49
N THR A 243 11.32 12.63 1.14
CA THR A 243 12.15 12.68 -0.08
C THR A 243 13.55 13.10 0.30
N ASP A 244 14.56 12.34 -0.13
CA ASP A 244 15.98 12.58 0.19
C ASP A 244 16.28 12.78 1.70
N GLY A 245 15.48 12.14 2.56
CA GLY A 245 15.58 12.26 4.02
C GLY A 245 14.96 13.53 4.60
N LEU A 246 14.30 14.35 3.77
CA LEU A 246 13.50 15.49 4.22
C LEU A 246 12.05 15.07 4.33
N ILE A 247 11.45 15.36 5.48
CA ILE A 247 10.04 15.06 5.75
C ILE A 247 9.22 16.33 5.60
N ARG A 248 8.13 16.22 4.85
CA ARG A 248 7.19 17.31 4.58
C ARG A 248 5.80 16.83 4.91
N GLU A 249 5.07 17.61 5.70
CA GLU A 249 3.64 17.39 5.85
C GLU A 249 2.93 17.76 4.54
N ALA A 250 1.87 17.02 4.22
CA ALA A 250 1.14 17.23 2.98
C ALA A 250 0.19 18.44 2.92
N PRO A 251 -0.14 19.24 3.97
CA PRO A 251 -1.04 20.38 3.80
C PRO A 251 -0.43 21.50 2.92
N PHE A 252 0.85 21.41 2.57
CA PHE A 252 1.55 22.40 1.75
C PHE A 252 1.45 22.20 0.22
N PHE A 253 0.86 21.09 -0.25
CA PHE A 253 0.63 20.85 -1.67
C PHE A 253 -0.84 21.08 -2.01
N GLY A 254 -1.30 22.34 -1.89
CA GLY A 254 -2.70 22.69 -2.21
C GLY A 254 -3.04 22.26 -3.63
N GLU A 255 -3.91 21.25 -3.75
CA GLU A 255 -4.63 20.67 -4.92
C GLU A 255 -3.97 20.57 -6.31
N LYS A 256 -2.81 21.18 -6.54
CA LYS A 256 -1.98 20.93 -7.70
C LYS A 256 -1.50 19.50 -7.54
N LYS A 257 -2.19 18.61 -8.27
CA LYS A 257 -1.73 17.26 -8.60
C LYS A 257 -0.21 17.31 -8.64
N LEU A 258 0.43 16.45 -7.84
CA LEU A 258 1.83 16.11 -8.02
C LEU A 258 1.96 15.50 -9.43
N SER A 259 1.95 16.36 -10.46
CA SER A 259 2.38 16.00 -11.79
C SER A 259 3.86 15.67 -11.65
N ALA A 260 4.31 14.66 -12.37
CA ALA A 260 5.69 14.18 -12.35
C ALA A 260 6.76 15.24 -12.72
N SER A 261 6.39 16.50 -12.87
CA SER A 261 7.24 17.66 -13.11
C SER A 261 7.63 18.44 -11.84
N ALA A 262 7.04 18.14 -10.68
CA ALA A 262 7.33 18.83 -9.42
C ALA A 262 8.25 18.05 -8.45
N ILE A 263 8.72 16.87 -8.87
CA ILE A 263 9.70 16.00 -8.18
C ILE A 263 10.72 15.56 -9.22
#